data_AF-A0A6A5E8F3-F1
#
_entry.id   AF-A0A6A5E8F3-F1
#
_cell.length_a   1.000
_cell.length_b   1.000
_cell.length_c   1.000
_cell.angle_alpha   90.00
_cell.angle_beta   90.00
_cell.angle_gamma   90.00
#
_symmetry.space_group_name_H-M   'P 1'
#
loop_
_entity.id
_entity.type
_entity.pdbx_description
1 polymer ?
#
loop_
_entity_poly.entity_id
_entity_poly.type
_entity_poly.pdbx_seq_one_letter_code
_entity_poly.pdbx_strand_id
1 'polypeptide(L)'
;METTVEKLEAMFLKSEADLEYIEKRLKLDFINNAAENGCPAEENPALMLENLRAIKAKHTALCSQVKEISAAQKESMASIRSDLSSAMELVQHLQQTADVEVPPLTAPEQEAAELLGTAASETTTEVPPAVEASGPQQPLSSEYEELSEAMLETVPPSVRSNIKLADLNAFYQQLQQHLGNNSSSLSVQKMKQLKMKVSDAKLKVLQHLSLVELDRRGHVRLAM
;
A
#
# COMPACT_ATOMS: atom_id res chain seq x y z
N MET A 1 -67.24 -37.62 18.59
CA MET A 1 -66.47 -36.40 18.87
C MET A 1 -65.33 -36.70 19.83
N GLU A 2 -65.57 -37.46 20.90
CA GLU A 2 -64.54 -37.88 21.87
C GLU A 2 -63.42 -38.72 21.23
N THR A 3 -63.74 -39.79 20.50
CA THR A 3 -62.75 -40.65 19.81
C THR A 3 -61.89 -39.92 18.78
N THR A 4 -62.43 -38.89 18.12
CA THR A 4 -61.68 -38.05 17.19
C THR A 4 -60.74 -37.10 17.90
N VAL A 5 -61.09 -36.64 19.11
CA VAL A 5 -60.23 -35.82 19.96
C VAL A 5 -59.11 -36.67 20.56
N GLU A 6 -59.42 -37.86 21.08
CA GLU A 6 -58.42 -38.82 21.58
C GLU A 6 -57.39 -39.20 20.51
N LYS A 7 -57.86 -39.43 19.27
CA LYS A 7 -56.96 -39.71 18.14
C LYS A 7 -56.06 -38.51 17.83
N LEU A 8 -56.59 -37.29 17.91
CA LEU A 8 -55.81 -36.08 17.67
C LEU A 8 -54.78 -35.84 18.78
N GLU A 9 -55.16 -36.03 20.03
CA GLU A 9 -54.27 -35.99 21.19
C GLU A 9 -53.15 -37.03 21.07
N ALA A 10 -53.47 -38.26 20.69
CA ALA A 10 -52.47 -39.30 20.43
C ALA A 10 -51.50 -38.92 19.28
N MET A 11 -51.98 -38.24 18.23
CA MET A 11 -51.12 -37.74 17.16
C MET A 11 -50.20 -36.61 17.64
N PHE A 12 -50.67 -35.73 18.52
CA PHE A 12 -49.84 -34.69 19.13
C PHE A 12 -48.79 -35.28 20.06
N LEU A 13 -49.17 -36.17 20.97
CA LEU A 13 -48.26 -36.86 21.89
C LEU A 13 -47.18 -37.64 21.12
N LYS A 14 -47.56 -38.30 20.03
CA LYS A 14 -46.61 -38.97 19.15
C LYS A 14 -45.66 -37.98 18.46
N SER A 15 -46.20 -36.88 17.91
CA SER A 15 -45.38 -35.86 17.24
C SER A 15 -44.39 -35.18 18.19
N GLU A 16 -44.80 -34.94 19.43
CA GLU A 16 -43.95 -34.40 20.48
C GLU A 16 -42.83 -35.39 20.85
N ALA A 17 -43.18 -36.67 21.05
CA ALA A 17 -42.19 -37.72 21.31
C ALA A 17 -41.20 -37.93 20.15
N ASP A 18 -41.69 -37.87 18.90
CA ASP A 18 -40.85 -37.96 17.69
C ASP A 18 -39.87 -36.77 17.61
N LEU A 19 -40.33 -35.54 17.92
CA LEU A 19 -39.47 -34.35 17.95
C LEU A 19 -38.42 -34.43 19.06
N GLU A 20 -38.82 -34.87 20.25
CA GLU A 20 -37.91 -35.05 21.39
C GLU A 20 -36.84 -36.11 21.08
N TYR A 21 -37.22 -37.18 20.39
CA TYR A 21 -36.29 -38.21 19.94
C TYR A 21 -35.28 -37.67 18.92
N ILE A 22 -35.74 -36.89 17.94
CA ILE A 22 -34.85 -36.24 16.96
C ILE A 22 -33.88 -35.30 17.66
N GLU A 23 -34.35 -34.47 18.59
CA GLU A 23 -33.50 -33.56 19.36
C GLU A 23 -32.44 -34.32 20.16
N LYS A 24 -32.82 -35.38 20.88
CA LYS A 24 -31.90 -36.22 21.65
C LYS A 24 -30.87 -36.90 20.76
N ARG A 25 -31.28 -37.41 19.59
CA ARG A 25 -30.38 -38.03 18.60
C ARG A 25 -29.36 -37.01 18.09
N LEU A 26 -29.81 -35.84 17.67
CA LEU A 26 -28.94 -34.77 17.17
C LEU A 26 -27.94 -34.32 18.23
N LYS A 27 -28.38 -34.12 19.49
CA LYS A 27 -27.47 -33.77 20.60
C LYS A 27 -26.39 -34.81 20.81
N LEU A 28 -26.77 -36.10 20.78
CA LEU A 28 -25.81 -37.19 20.90
C LEU A 28 -24.80 -37.19 19.74
N ASP A 29 -25.27 -37.00 18.52
CA ASP A 29 -24.42 -36.93 17.33
C ASP A 29 -23.44 -35.73 17.42
N PHE A 30 -23.88 -34.56 17.89
CA PHE A 30 -22.99 -33.42 18.11
C PHE A 30 -21.91 -33.70 19.17
N ILE A 31 -22.27 -34.33 20.29
CA ILE A 31 -21.31 -34.68 21.35
C ILE A 31 -20.27 -35.69 20.83
N ASN A 32 -20.73 -36.71 20.12
CA ASN A 32 -19.85 -37.75 19.56
C ASN A 32 -18.90 -37.16 18.51
N ASN A 33 -19.41 -36.34 17.58
CA ASN A 33 -18.59 -35.68 16.57
C ASN A 33 -17.58 -34.70 17.17
N ALA A 34 -17.96 -33.95 18.21
CA ALA A 34 -17.05 -33.05 18.92
C ALA A 34 -15.94 -33.79 19.67
N ALA A 35 -16.25 -34.97 20.22
CA ALA A 35 -15.27 -35.83 20.88
C ALA A 35 -14.30 -36.50 19.88
N GLU A 36 -14.78 -36.84 18.67
CA GLU A 36 -14.00 -37.54 17.65
C GLU A 36 -13.11 -36.60 16.82
N ASN A 37 -13.60 -35.42 16.45
CA ASN A 37 -12.88 -34.46 15.61
C ASN A 37 -12.15 -33.35 16.39
N GLY A 38 -12.37 -33.29 17.71
CA GLY A 38 -12.02 -32.11 18.52
C GLY A 38 -12.92 -30.92 18.18
N CYS A 39 -13.26 -30.09 19.17
CA CYS A 39 -14.04 -28.88 18.91
C CYS A 39 -13.07 -27.69 18.76
N PRO A 40 -12.72 -27.25 17.54
CA PRO A 40 -12.02 -25.98 17.39
C PRO A 40 -12.99 -24.87 17.80
N ALA A 41 -12.69 -24.19 18.91
CA ALA A 41 -13.48 -23.05 19.40
C ALA A 41 -13.66 -21.92 18.37
N GLU A 42 -12.88 -21.96 17.29
CA GLU A 42 -12.86 -21.03 16.16
C GLU A 42 -14.07 -21.15 15.22
N GLU A 43 -14.81 -22.28 15.24
CA GLU A 43 -15.96 -22.52 14.35
C GLU A 43 -17.32 -22.06 14.92
N ASN A 44 -17.35 -21.44 16.10
CA ASN A 44 -18.61 -20.98 16.69
C ASN A 44 -19.19 -19.79 15.88
N PRO A 45 -20.31 -19.97 15.16
CA PRO A 45 -20.85 -18.92 14.29
C PRO A 45 -21.32 -17.69 15.07
N ALA A 46 -21.76 -17.85 16.32
CA ALA A 46 -22.18 -16.71 17.14
C ALA A 46 -21.00 -15.79 17.47
N LEU A 47 -19.86 -16.37 17.85
CA LEU A 47 -18.63 -15.65 18.16
C LEU A 47 -18.01 -15.04 16.90
N MET A 48 -18.04 -15.77 15.77
CA MET A 48 -17.60 -15.23 14.47
C MET A 48 -18.41 -14.01 14.05
N LEU A 49 -19.74 -14.03 14.22
CA LEU A 49 -20.60 -12.90 13.90
C LEU A 49 -20.31 -11.69 14.79
N GLU A 50 -20.03 -11.89 16.07
CA GLU A 50 -19.62 -10.81 16.97
C GLU A 50 -18.28 -10.19 16.56
N ASN A 51 -17.27 -11.03 16.28
CA ASN A 51 -15.98 -10.58 15.77
C ASN A 51 -16.12 -9.80 14.46
N LEU A 52 -16.96 -10.29 13.53
CA LEU A 52 -17.21 -9.61 12.27
C LEU A 52 -17.84 -8.23 12.48
N ARG A 53 -18.79 -8.09 13.41
CA ARG A 53 -19.36 -6.78 13.78
C ARG A 53 -18.30 -5.85 14.34
N ALA A 54 -17.44 -6.34 15.23
CA ALA A 54 -16.35 -5.56 15.82
C ALA A 54 -15.35 -5.08 14.75
N ILE A 55 -14.96 -5.96 13.83
CA ILE A 55 -14.08 -5.62 12.71
C ILE A 55 -14.73 -4.56 11.80
N LYS A 56 -16.01 -4.74 11.45
CA LYS A 56 -16.75 -3.78 10.63
C LYS A 56 -16.80 -2.40 11.30
N ALA A 57 -17.06 -2.35 12.60
CA ALA A 57 -17.07 -1.11 13.37
C ALA A 57 -15.71 -0.41 13.36
N LYS A 58 -14.63 -1.15 13.62
CA LYS A 58 -13.25 -0.61 13.57
C LYS A 58 -12.90 -0.08 12.18
N HIS A 59 -13.24 -0.82 11.13
CA HIS A 59 -13.01 -0.40 9.76
C HIS A 59 -13.76 0.90 9.44
N THR A 60 -15.04 0.98 9.77
CA THR A 60 -15.84 2.20 9.56
C THR A 60 -15.26 3.40 10.31
N ALA A 61 -14.83 3.21 11.56
CA ALA A 61 -14.19 4.27 12.34
C ALA A 61 -12.87 4.74 11.70
N LEU A 62 -12.02 3.82 11.28
CA LEU A 62 -10.75 4.14 10.61
C LEU A 62 -10.98 4.89 9.29
N CYS A 63 -11.96 4.46 8.49
CA CYS A 63 -12.33 5.17 7.27
C CYS A 63 -12.81 6.60 7.54
N SER A 64 -13.55 6.84 8.64
CA SER A 64 -13.95 8.21 9.02
C SER A 64 -12.72 9.04 9.38
N GLN A 65 -11.84 8.52 10.23
CA GLN A 65 -10.64 9.22 10.66
C GLN A 65 -9.72 9.58 9.48
N VAL A 66 -9.49 8.66 8.55
CA VAL A 66 -8.67 8.92 7.36
C VAL A 66 -9.30 10.01 6.49
N LYS A 67 -10.62 10.03 6.34
CA LYS A 67 -11.32 11.09 5.60
C LYS A 67 -11.16 12.45 6.28
N GLU A 68 -11.31 12.51 7.59
CA GLU A 68 -11.14 13.73 8.38
C GLU A 68 -9.71 14.26 8.30
N ILE A 69 -8.71 13.39 8.47
CA ILE A 69 -7.29 13.75 8.35
C ILE A 69 -6.99 14.24 6.93
N SER A 70 -7.46 13.55 5.90
CA SER A 70 -7.25 13.96 4.51
C SER A 70 -7.89 15.32 4.21
N ALA A 71 -9.09 15.59 4.74
CA ALA A 71 -9.74 16.88 4.62
C ALA A 71 -8.94 17.99 5.32
N ALA A 72 -8.50 17.75 6.56
CA ALA A 72 -7.69 18.69 7.33
C ALA A 72 -6.32 18.97 6.68
N GLN A 73 -5.66 17.94 6.13
CA GLN A 73 -4.41 18.10 5.39
C GLN A 73 -4.62 18.93 4.12
N LYS A 74 -5.71 18.69 3.39
CA LYS A 74 -6.05 19.49 2.19
C LYS A 74 -6.29 20.95 2.53
N GLU A 75 -7.05 21.21 3.59
CA GLU A 75 -7.34 22.57 4.09
C GLU A 75 -6.05 23.27 4.56
N SER A 76 -5.24 22.59 5.37
CA SER A 76 -3.95 23.11 5.85
C SER A 76 -3.02 23.47 4.69
N MET A 77 -2.89 22.58 3.71
CA MET A 77 -2.09 22.83 2.51
C MET A 77 -2.62 24.00 1.68
N ALA A 78 -3.95 24.18 1.62
CA ALA A 78 -4.54 25.32 0.94
C ALA A 78 -4.26 26.64 1.68
N SER A 79 -4.31 26.63 3.02
CA SER A 79 -3.94 27.80 3.83
C SER A 79 -2.48 28.18 3.64
N ILE A 80 -1.56 27.21 3.75
CA ILE A 80 -0.11 27.44 3.57
C ILE A 80 0.17 28.06 2.19
N ARG A 81 -0.46 27.51 1.13
CA ARG A 81 -0.35 28.08 -0.22
C ARG A 81 -0.81 29.53 -0.27
N SER A 82 -1.98 29.81 0.29
CA SER A 82 -2.55 31.17 0.31
C SER A 82 -1.64 32.15 1.05
N ASP A 83 -1.18 31.78 2.24
CA ASP A 83 -0.33 32.62 3.07
C ASP A 83 1.02 32.89 2.40
N LEU A 84 1.62 31.87 1.78
CA LEU A 84 2.86 32.00 1.04
C LEU A 84 2.70 32.91 -0.18
N SER A 85 1.63 32.75 -0.98
CA SER A 85 1.34 33.63 -2.11
C SER A 85 1.19 35.08 -1.67
N SER A 86 0.42 35.35 -0.61
CA SER A 86 0.27 36.71 -0.06
C SER A 86 1.59 37.29 0.45
N ALA A 87 2.44 36.48 1.08
CA ALA A 87 3.77 36.92 1.52
C ALA A 87 4.68 37.25 0.33
N MET A 88 4.67 36.43 -0.73
CA MET A 88 5.43 36.69 -1.95
C MET A 88 4.97 37.98 -2.65
N GLU A 89 3.66 38.22 -2.75
CA GLU A 89 3.11 39.47 -3.29
C GLU A 89 3.57 40.69 -2.50
N LEU A 90 3.55 40.61 -1.16
CA LEU A 90 4.01 41.70 -0.30
C LEU A 90 5.51 41.98 -0.47
N VAL A 91 6.32 40.92 -0.53
CA VAL A 91 7.78 41.03 -0.75
C VAL A 91 8.06 41.66 -2.11
N GLN A 92 7.35 41.25 -3.16
CA GLN A 92 7.49 41.81 -4.51
C GLN A 92 7.15 43.31 -4.52
N HIS A 93 6.07 43.73 -3.85
CA HIS A 93 5.71 45.14 -3.76
C HIS A 93 6.79 45.97 -3.04
N LEU A 94 7.37 45.44 -1.96
CA LEU A 94 8.45 46.11 -1.23
C LEU A 94 9.72 46.22 -2.08
N GLN A 95 10.08 45.17 -2.83
CA GLN A 95 11.22 45.19 -3.75
C GLN A 95 11.05 46.25 -4.85
N GLN A 96 9.86 46.31 -5.46
CA GLN A 96 9.53 47.33 -6.47
C GLN A 96 9.61 48.75 -5.90
N THR A 97 9.18 48.95 -4.66
CA THR A 97 9.23 50.28 -4.00
C THR A 97 10.66 50.69 -3.64
N ALA A 98 11.51 49.72 -3.29
CA ALA A 98 12.90 49.95 -2.88
C ALA A 98 13.90 49.97 -4.06
N ASP A 99 13.45 49.68 -5.29
CA ASP A 99 14.27 49.55 -6.51
C ASP A 99 15.43 48.56 -6.35
N VAL A 100 15.15 47.42 -5.72
CA VAL A 100 16.13 46.35 -5.48
C VAL A 100 15.87 45.20 -6.45
N GLU A 101 16.83 44.94 -7.36
CA GLU A 101 16.82 43.75 -8.21
C GLU A 101 17.24 42.50 -7.42
N VAL A 102 16.37 41.49 -7.41
CA VAL A 102 16.64 40.19 -6.79
C VAL A 102 16.86 39.14 -7.89
N PRO A 103 17.86 38.25 -7.76
CA PRO A 103 18.08 37.17 -8.69
C PRO A 103 16.86 36.25 -8.84
N PRO A 104 16.68 35.60 -10.00
CA PRO A 104 15.67 34.58 -10.18
C PRO A 104 15.81 33.45 -9.16
N LEU A 105 14.68 32.79 -8.85
CA LEU A 105 14.65 31.60 -8.00
C LEU A 105 15.64 30.56 -8.52
N THR A 106 16.39 29.97 -7.58
CA THR A 106 17.29 28.86 -7.89
C THR A 106 16.48 27.59 -8.20
N ALA A 107 17.08 26.66 -8.94
CA ALA A 107 16.44 25.39 -9.29
C ALA A 107 15.75 24.65 -8.12
N PRO A 108 16.36 24.49 -6.92
CA PRO A 108 15.67 23.86 -5.80
C PRO A 108 14.49 24.68 -5.24
N GLU A 109 14.52 26.00 -5.38
CA GLU A 109 13.42 26.87 -4.94
C GLU A 109 12.24 26.83 -5.92
N GLN A 110 12.53 26.69 -7.22
CA GLN A 110 11.50 26.43 -8.24
C GLN A 110 10.82 25.08 -8.02
N GLU A 111 11.58 24.02 -7.77
CA GLU A 111 11.03 22.70 -7.44
C GLU A 111 10.15 22.74 -6.18
N ALA A 112 10.59 23.45 -5.14
CA ALA A 112 9.80 23.65 -3.93
C ALA A 112 8.49 24.42 -4.19
N ALA A 113 8.53 25.44 -5.06
CA ALA A 113 7.34 26.21 -5.45
C ALA A 113 6.34 25.37 -6.26
N GLU A 114 6.82 24.49 -7.15
CA GLU A 114 6.00 23.55 -7.90
C GLU A 114 5.33 22.50 -6.99
N LEU A 115 6.08 21.93 -6.05
CA LEU A 115 5.54 21.00 -5.04
C LEU A 115 4.47 21.66 -4.17
N LEU A 116 4.66 22.94 -3.86
CA LEU A 116 3.67 23.72 -3.11
C LEU A 116 2.52 24.20 -3.99
N GLY A 117 2.59 24.10 -5.32
CA GLY A 117 1.56 24.58 -6.25
C GLY A 117 1.41 26.09 -6.27
N THR A 118 2.44 26.83 -5.87
CA THR A 118 2.49 28.29 -5.97
C THR A 118 3.04 28.66 -7.34
N ALA A 119 2.19 29.13 -8.24
CA ALA A 119 2.65 29.64 -9.53
C ALA A 119 3.59 30.83 -9.29
N ALA A 120 4.84 30.69 -9.70
CA ALA A 120 5.80 31.78 -9.67
C ALA A 120 5.28 32.90 -10.57
N SER A 121 5.08 34.10 -10.01
CA SER A 121 4.91 35.30 -10.83
C SER A 121 6.23 35.59 -11.54
N GLU A 122 6.41 34.95 -12.69
CA GLU A 122 7.52 35.24 -13.60
C GLU A 122 7.37 36.68 -14.11
N THR A 123 8.31 37.52 -13.71
CA THR A 123 8.46 38.88 -14.22
C THR A 123 9.28 38.79 -15.52
N THR A 124 8.60 39.02 -16.66
CA THR A 124 9.07 39.58 -17.95
C THR A 124 10.26 38.90 -18.69
N THR A 125 10.05 38.43 -19.93
CA THR A 125 10.37 39.15 -21.20
C THR A 125 10.35 38.22 -22.43
N GLU A 126 10.02 38.83 -23.56
CA GLU A 126 9.54 38.37 -24.86
C GLU A 126 10.64 37.86 -25.85
N VAL A 127 10.36 36.67 -26.47
CA VAL A 127 10.59 36.23 -27.88
C VAL A 127 11.96 35.68 -28.41
N PRO A 128 11.94 34.67 -29.33
CA PRO A 128 13.04 33.78 -29.79
C PRO A 128 13.40 34.04 -31.31
N PRO A 129 13.89 33.11 -32.19
CA PRO A 129 14.58 31.80 -32.07
C PRO A 129 15.86 31.61 -32.99
N ALA A 130 16.43 30.39 -32.93
CA ALA A 130 17.29 29.67 -33.91
C ALA A 130 18.84 29.78 -33.78
N VAL A 131 19.52 28.63 -33.69
CA VAL A 131 20.21 27.94 -34.80
C VAL A 131 20.83 26.61 -34.28
N GLU A 132 20.67 25.56 -35.07
CA GLU A 132 21.25 24.21 -34.93
C GLU A 132 22.79 24.19 -34.97
N ALA A 133 23.44 23.30 -34.23
CA ALA A 133 24.63 22.57 -34.72
C ALA A 133 25.04 21.40 -33.78
N SER A 134 25.50 20.32 -34.41
CA SER A 134 25.65 18.94 -33.95
C SER A 134 26.82 18.59 -32.99
N GLY A 135 26.54 17.65 -32.06
CA GLY A 135 27.33 16.45 -31.70
C GLY A 135 28.51 16.58 -30.71
N PRO A 136 29.03 15.48 -30.08
CA PRO A 136 28.58 14.08 -30.02
C PRO A 136 28.40 13.50 -28.59
N GLN A 137 27.87 12.28 -28.55
CA GLN A 137 27.43 11.45 -27.40
C GLN A 137 28.47 11.22 -26.28
N GLN A 138 28.01 11.26 -25.02
CA GLN A 138 28.52 10.47 -23.90
C GLN A 138 27.35 10.01 -22.99
N PRO A 139 27.52 8.88 -22.27
CA PRO A 139 26.46 7.91 -22.05
C PRO A 139 25.49 8.32 -20.95
N LEU A 140 24.21 8.05 -21.21
CA LEU A 140 23.10 8.04 -20.25
C LEU A 140 23.55 7.40 -18.93
N SER A 141 23.84 8.23 -17.93
CA SER A 141 23.82 7.82 -16.54
C SER A 141 22.37 7.57 -16.19
N SER A 142 21.96 6.30 -16.20
CA SER A 142 20.70 5.89 -15.59
C SER A 142 20.68 6.40 -14.15
N GLU A 143 19.80 7.35 -13.86
CA GLU A 143 19.53 7.85 -12.52
C GLU A 143 19.23 6.65 -11.61
N TYR A 144 20.15 6.39 -10.68
CA TYR A 144 20.01 5.35 -9.69
C TYR A 144 19.24 5.93 -8.52
N GLU A 145 18.02 5.46 -8.31
CA GLU A 145 17.25 5.77 -7.10
C GLU A 145 17.58 4.74 -6.03
N GLU A 146 18.40 5.16 -5.07
CA GLU A 146 18.83 4.34 -3.94
C GLU A 146 17.69 4.16 -2.94
N LEU A 147 17.53 2.96 -2.36
CA LEU A 147 16.51 2.78 -1.32
C LEU A 147 16.93 3.51 -0.06
N SER A 148 16.06 4.40 0.42
CA SER A 148 16.23 5.08 1.70
C SER A 148 15.80 4.19 2.86
N GLU A 149 16.33 4.46 4.05
CA GLU A 149 15.94 3.78 5.28
C GLU A 149 14.44 3.97 5.59
N ALA A 150 13.89 5.12 5.20
CA ALA A 150 12.46 5.40 5.31
C ALA A 150 11.60 4.43 4.46
N MET A 151 12.02 4.11 3.23
CA MET A 151 11.34 3.11 2.40
C MET A 151 11.40 1.73 3.05
N LEU A 152 12.54 1.35 3.63
CA LEU A 152 12.67 0.05 4.28
C LEU A 152 11.80 -0.10 5.53
N GLU A 153 11.56 0.97 6.29
CA GLU A 153 10.66 0.99 7.47
C GLU A 153 9.16 0.92 7.09
N THR A 154 8.80 1.20 5.84
CA THR A 154 7.42 0.97 5.36
C THR A 154 7.07 -0.52 5.23
N VAL A 155 8.08 -1.39 5.18
CA VAL A 155 7.90 -2.84 5.01
C VAL A 155 7.74 -3.51 6.37
N PRO A 156 6.70 -4.33 6.60
CA PRO A 156 6.48 -5.00 7.88
C PRO A 156 7.70 -5.80 8.36
N PRO A 157 8.00 -5.82 9.69
CA PRO A 157 9.16 -6.53 10.24
C PRO A 157 9.22 -8.01 9.86
N SER A 158 8.05 -8.66 9.75
CA SER A 158 7.88 -10.06 9.33
C SER A 158 8.39 -10.33 7.91
N VAL A 159 8.42 -9.31 7.04
CA VAL A 159 8.89 -9.39 5.65
C VAL A 159 10.32 -8.85 5.53
N ARG A 160 10.63 -7.77 6.26
CA ARG A 160 11.98 -7.16 6.31
C ARG A 160 13.04 -8.14 6.78
N SER A 161 12.70 -9.05 7.71
CA SER A 161 13.67 -9.95 8.34
C SER A 161 14.87 -9.15 8.91
N ASN A 162 16.00 -9.80 9.17
CA ASN A 162 17.24 -9.13 9.63
C ASN A 162 18.10 -8.62 8.45
N ILE A 163 17.47 -8.09 7.38
CA ILE A 163 18.17 -7.60 6.19
C ILE A 163 18.80 -6.23 6.48
N LYS A 164 20.09 -6.08 6.13
CA LYS A 164 20.77 -4.78 6.16
C LYS A 164 20.48 -3.98 4.88
N LEU A 165 20.22 -2.68 5.01
CA LEU A 165 19.90 -1.79 3.87
C LEU A 165 20.99 -1.81 2.80
N ALA A 166 22.27 -1.74 3.18
CA ALA A 166 23.39 -1.79 2.24
C ALA A 166 23.44 -3.11 1.43
N ASP A 167 23.10 -4.25 2.05
CA ASP A 167 23.04 -5.54 1.39
C ASP A 167 21.83 -5.66 0.43
N LEU A 168 20.78 -4.87 0.67
CA LEU A 168 19.59 -4.80 -0.17
C LEU A 168 19.82 -3.86 -1.37
N ASN A 169 20.39 -2.67 -1.15
CA ASN A 169 20.72 -1.72 -2.21
C ASN A 169 21.71 -2.30 -3.21
N ALA A 170 22.78 -2.95 -2.72
CA ALA A 170 23.74 -3.63 -3.59
C ALA A 170 23.09 -4.75 -4.43
N PHE A 171 22.09 -5.44 -3.88
CA PHE A 171 21.35 -6.47 -4.60
C PHE A 171 20.39 -5.89 -5.65
N TYR A 172 19.67 -4.81 -5.31
CA TYR A 172 18.78 -4.11 -6.23
C TYR A 172 19.53 -3.48 -7.39
N GLN A 173 20.69 -2.87 -7.13
CA GLN A 173 21.55 -2.29 -8.16
C GLN A 173 22.04 -3.35 -9.15
N GLN A 174 22.47 -4.52 -8.67
CA GLN A 174 22.87 -5.63 -9.54
C GLN A 174 21.70 -6.14 -10.39
N LEU A 175 20.49 -6.18 -9.82
CA LEU A 175 19.29 -6.56 -10.54
C LEU A 175 19.00 -5.58 -11.68
N GLN A 176 19.02 -4.28 -11.39
CA GLN A 176 18.74 -3.23 -12.35
C GLN A 176 19.76 -3.19 -13.49
N GLN A 177 21.05 -3.33 -13.18
CA GLN A 177 22.13 -3.40 -14.16
C GLN A 177 21.96 -4.60 -15.11
N HIS A 178 21.54 -5.76 -14.60
CA HIS A 178 21.35 -6.96 -15.41
C HIS A 178 20.08 -6.93 -16.26
N LEU A 179 18.98 -6.37 -15.75
CA LEU A 179 17.74 -6.24 -16.51
C LEU A 179 17.82 -5.10 -17.54
N GLY A 180 18.56 -4.02 -17.24
CA GLY A 180 18.80 -2.93 -18.19
C GLY A 180 19.65 -3.35 -19.39
N ASN A 181 20.63 -4.24 -19.20
CA ASN A 181 21.57 -4.59 -20.27
C ASN A 181 21.20 -5.81 -21.12
N ASN A 182 20.45 -6.79 -20.59
CA ASN A 182 20.40 -8.12 -21.25
C ASN A 182 19.07 -8.87 -21.25
N SER A 183 18.05 -8.54 -20.43
CA SER A 183 16.82 -9.36 -20.39
C SER A 183 15.66 -8.64 -19.68
N SER A 184 14.45 -8.75 -20.23
CA SER A 184 13.20 -8.26 -19.61
C SER A 184 12.78 -9.02 -18.35
N SER A 185 13.41 -10.16 -18.06
CA SER A 185 13.18 -10.93 -16.84
C SER A 185 14.40 -11.77 -16.47
N LEU A 186 14.57 -12.03 -15.16
CA LEU A 186 15.69 -12.78 -14.61
C LEU A 186 15.19 -13.90 -13.69
N SER A 187 15.61 -15.14 -13.91
CA SER A 187 15.23 -16.25 -13.04
C SER A 187 16.16 -16.36 -11.83
N VAL A 188 15.64 -16.84 -10.70
CA VAL A 188 16.43 -17.09 -9.48
C VAL A 188 17.64 -18.01 -9.74
N GLN A 189 17.51 -18.98 -10.65
CA GLN A 189 18.62 -19.85 -11.05
C GLN A 189 19.73 -19.08 -11.79
N LYS A 190 19.36 -18.19 -12.72
CA LYS A 190 20.31 -17.34 -13.46
C LYS A 190 21.00 -16.35 -12.51
N MET A 191 20.28 -15.81 -11.52
CA MET A 191 20.87 -14.94 -10.49
C MET A 191 21.95 -15.65 -9.66
N LYS A 192 21.73 -16.94 -9.31
CA LYS A 192 22.74 -17.75 -8.62
C LYS A 192 23.97 -18.00 -9.50
N GLN A 193 23.78 -18.24 -10.80
CA GLN A 193 24.89 -18.38 -11.76
C GLN A 193 25.69 -17.07 -11.91
N LEU A 194 25.04 -15.92 -11.81
CA LEU A 194 25.65 -14.59 -11.80
C LEU A 194 26.31 -14.23 -10.45
N LYS A 195 26.44 -15.19 -9.53
CA LYS A 195 27.00 -15.00 -8.18
C LYS A 195 26.30 -13.91 -7.35
N MET A 196 25.02 -13.63 -7.62
CA MET A 196 24.24 -12.70 -6.82
C MET A 196 23.89 -13.34 -5.47
N LYS A 197 23.93 -12.55 -4.39
CA LYS A 197 23.48 -12.97 -3.05
C LYS A 197 21.96 -12.97 -2.94
N VAL A 198 21.31 -13.90 -3.65
CA VAL A 198 19.85 -14.03 -3.68
C VAL A 198 19.34 -14.55 -2.35
N SER A 199 18.36 -13.84 -1.78
CA SER A 199 17.59 -14.28 -0.62
C SER A 199 16.11 -14.05 -0.89
N ASP A 200 15.27 -15.00 -0.50
CA ASP A 200 13.81 -14.91 -0.63
C ASP A 200 13.27 -13.65 0.08
N ALA A 201 13.82 -13.33 1.24
CA ALA A 201 13.46 -12.13 1.98
C ALA A 201 13.81 -10.85 1.22
N LYS A 202 14.96 -10.80 0.52
CA LYS A 202 15.33 -9.62 -0.31
C LYS A 202 14.35 -9.42 -1.48
N LEU A 203 13.94 -10.51 -2.12
CA LEU A 203 12.97 -10.47 -3.22
C LEU A 203 11.60 -10.01 -2.73
N LYS A 204 11.15 -10.52 -1.58
CA LYS A 204 9.87 -10.12 -0.96
C LYS A 204 9.85 -8.67 -0.51
N VAL A 205 10.95 -8.15 0.02
CA VAL A 205 11.07 -6.73 0.37
C VAL A 205 10.96 -5.86 -0.87
N LEU A 206 11.70 -6.16 -1.94
CA LEU A 206 11.63 -5.42 -3.20
C LEU A 206 10.25 -5.51 -3.87
N GLN A 207 9.59 -6.66 -3.74
CA GLN A 207 8.20 -6.84 -4.20
C GLN A 207 7.22 -6.00 -3.40
N HIS A 208 7.37 -5.93 -2.08
CA HIS A 208 6.51 -5.11 -1.22
C HIS A 208 6.70 -3.62 -1.49
N LEU A 209 7.91 -3.20 -1.87
CA LEU A 209 8.20 -1.84 -2.30
C LEU A 209 7.77 -1.53 -3.74
N SER A 210 7.12 -2.49 -4.41
CA SER A 210 6.68 -2.36 -5.80
C SER A 210 7.80 -2.01 -6.78
N LEU A 211 9.04 -2.42 -6.49
CA LEU A 211 10.20 -2.21 -7.36
C LEU A 211 10.42 -3.39 -8.32
N VAL A 212 9.86 -4.54 -7.94
CA VAL A 212 10.11 -5.82 -8.60
C VAL A 212 8.85 -6.67 -8.61
N GLU A 213 8.53 -7.26 -9.75
CA GLU A 213 7.46 -8.25 -9.90
C GLU A 213 8.03 -9.67 -9.95
N LEU A 214 7.35 -10.61 -9.27
CA LEU A 214 7.65 -12.04 -9.34
C LEU A 214 6.49 -12.79 -10.01
N ASP A 215 6.79 -13.46 -11.12
CA ASP A 215 5.84 -14.37 -11.78
C ASP A 215 5.71 -15.70 -11.01
N ARG A 216 4.60 -16.44 -11.21
CA ARG A 216 4.33 -17.78 -10.64
C ARG A 216 5.43 -18.80 -10.93
N ARG A 217 6.28 -18.53 -11.91
CA ARG A 217 7.46 -19.34 -12.29
C ARG A 217 8.77 -18.90 -11.62
N GLY A 218 8.74 -17.91 -10.74
CA GLY A 218 9.92 -17.38 -10.04
C GLY A 218 10.83 -16.50 -10.91
N HIS A 219 10.27 -15.86 -11.94
CA HIS A 219 10.97 -14.87 -12.75
C HIS A 219 10.76 -13.48 -12.18
N VAL A 220 11.86 -12.74 -12.09
CA VAL A 220 11.97 -11.41 -11.50
C VAL A 220 11.99 -10.38 -12.62
N ARG A 221 11.13 -9.36 -12.56
CA ARG A 221 11.07 -8.22 -13.49
C ARG A 221 11.13 -6.92 -12.69
N LEU A 222 11.70 -5.86 -13.25
CA LEU A 222 11.54 -4.53 -12.65
C LEU A 222 10.09 -4.08 -12.88
N ALA A 223 9.46 -3.57 -11.83
CA ALA A 223 8.18 -2.87 -11.96
C ALA A 223 8.48 -1.51 -12.60
N MET A 224 7.84 -1.23 -13.75
CA MET A 224 7.87 0.09 -14.38
C MET A 224 6.64 0.88 -13.97
#